data_AF-A0A0N4W0E4-F1
#
_entry.id   AF-A0A0N4W0E4-F1
#
_cell.length_a   1.000
_cell.length_b   1.000
_cell.length_c   1.000
_cell.angle_alpha   90.00
_cell.angle_beta   90.00
_cell.angle_gamma   90.00
#
_symmetry.space_group_name_H-M   'P 1'
#
loop_
_entity.id
_entity.type
_entity.pdbx_description
1 polymer ?
#
loop_
_entity_poly.entity_id
_entity_poly.type
_entity_poly.pdbx_seq_one_letter_code
_entity_poly.pdbx_strand_id
1 'polypeptide(L)'
;MTTFQIPGLDYGSDESSPEPEEDPLESHMCIDCYSIAMKIVQQPKGTPLADKYLAVHELSNEEIVLFGNALKETDVDPDGDDFIHCDRCNCYYRASCKEHPLFWVKDREPRFESGAQTLLFIRVVYFLFQSKNSKPEDRARMTAPAFISIKTSSIPNAGLGAFAEACIPVGMVFGPYQGILIDDASEAEKDGYCWELRSHTGPHFIDGSNTQYSNWMRYINSSRREFRYCLCSSMLKKEPVSLSRTSYVP
;
A
#
# COMPACT_ATOMS: atom_id res chain seq x y z
N MET A 1 25.87 -64.54 10.94
CA MET A 1 27.10 -64.58 10.13
C MET A 1 28.02 -63.51 10.68
N THR A 2 29.05 -63.92 11.42
CA THR A 2 30.03 -63.04 12.07
C THR A 2 31.07 -62.57 11.07
N THR A 3 31.13 -61.27 10.83
CA THR A 3 32.09 -60.61 9.94
C THR A 3 33.48 -60.67 10.55
N PHE A 4 34.44 -61.20 9.80
CA PHE A 4 35.86 -61.29 10.19
C PHE A 4 36.52 -59.92 9.95
N GLN A 5 37.10 -59.31 10.99
CA GLN A 5 37.93 -58.10 10.85
C GLN A 5 39.42 -58.48 10.86
N ILE A 6 40.18 -57.93 9.92
CA ILE A 6 41.62 -58.16 9.77
C ILE A 6 42.37 -57.08 10.58
N PRO A 7 43.23 -57.45 11.55
CA PRO A 7 44.01 -56.46 12.31
C PRO A 7 45.03 -55.75 11.42
N GLY A 8 44.98 -54.40 11.37
CA GLY A 8 45.98 -53.56 10.70
C GLY A 8 45.50 -52.73 9.51
N LEU A 9 44.21 -52.78 9.15
CA LEU A 9 43.60 -51.86 8.19
C LEU A 9 42.91 -50.71 8.95
N ASP A 10 43.39 -49.49 8.73
CA ASP A 10 42.69 -48.27 9.14
C ASP A 10 41.40 -48.17 8.32
N TYR A 11 40.29 -48.55 8.93
CA TYR A 11 38.96 -48.25 8.41
C TYR A 11 38.68 -46.79 8.73
N GLY A 12 39.20 -45.88 7.90
CA GLY A 12 38.93 -44.45 7.98
C GLY A 12 37.42 -44.22 8.05
N SER A 13 36.94 -43.88 9.24
CA SER A 13 35.58 -43.45 9.46
C SER A 13 35.46 -41.99 9.03
N ASP A 14 35.42 -41.75 7.73
CA ASP A 14 34.77 -40.56 7.19
C ASP A 14 33.24 -40.77 7.34
N GLU A 15 32.76 -40.84 8.58
CA GLU A 15 31.37 -40.52 8.87
C GLU A 15 31.26 -38.98 8.87
N SER A 16 31.27 -38.41 7.65
CA SER A 16 30.68 -37.10 7.45
C SER A 16 29.20 -37.24 7.79
N SER A 17 28.84 -36.86 9.02
CA SER A 17 27.46 -36.66 9.40
C SER A 17 26.82 -35.76 8.34
N PRO A 18 25.68 -36.13 7.72
CA PRO A 18 25.00 -35.23 6.81
C PRO A 18 24.66 -33.97 7.61
N GLU A 19 25.19 -32.83 7.16
CA GLU A 19 24.73 -31.55 7.69
C GLU A 19 23.20 -31.52 7.57
N PRO A 20 22.47 -31.07 8.61
CA PRO A 20 21.03 -31.02 8.53
C PRO A 20 20.65 -30.16 7.33
N GLU A 21 19.93 -30.75 6.36
CA GLU A 21 19.36 -29.99 5.25
C GLU A 21 18.45 -28.92 5.85
N GLU A 22 18.91 -27.66 5.86
CA GLU A 22 18.10 -26.54 6.31
C GLU A 22 16.91 -26.41 5.36
N ASP A 23 15.69 -26.51 5.91
CA ASP A 23 14.47 -26.33 5.13
C ASP A 23 14.52 -24.97 4.39
N PRO A 24 14.16 -24.93 3.09
CA PRO A 24 14.21 -23.69 2.34
C PRO A 24 13.30 -22.64 2.96
N LEU A 25 13.88 -21.49 3.29
CA LEU A 25 13.16 -20.35 3.86
C LEU A 25 12.48 -19.52 2.77
N GLU A 26 11.22 -19.16 3.00
CA GLU A 26 10.42 -18.30 2.15
C GLU A 26 10.26 -16.90 2.78
N SER A 27 10.39 -15.86 1.96
CA SER A 27 10.27 -14.47 2.43
C SER A 27 8.82 -14.03 2.42
N HIS A 28 8.35 -13.55 3.56
CA HIS A 28 6.98 -13.11 3.75
C HIS A 28 6.95 -11.67 4.25
N MET A 29 6.05 -10.87 3.69
CA MET A 29 5.69 -9.59 4.25
C MET A 29 4.58 -9.78 5.27
N CYS A 30 4.85 -9.39 6.50
CA CYS A 30 4.05 -9.67 7.67
C CYS A 30 3.76 -8.41 8.47
N ILE A 31 2.69 -8.44 9.24
CA ILE A 31 2.47 -7.50 10.34
C ILE A 31 3.05 -8.14 11.61
N ASP A 32 3.98 -7.45 12.26
CA ASP A 32 4.44 -7.80 13.60
C ASP A 32 3.34 -7.43 14.63
N CYS A 33 2.82 -8.43 15.32
CA CYS A 33 1.70 -8.27 16.25
C CYS A 33 2.04 -7.43 17.49
N TYR A 34 3.32 -7.31 17.84
CA TYR A 34 3.76 -6.53 19.00
C TYR A 34 4.01 -5.07 18.63
N SER A 35 4.75 -4.83 17.54
CA SER A 35 5.07 -3.46 17.12
C SER A 35 4.00 -2.82 16.23
N ILE A 36 3.02 -3.59 15.75
CA ILE A 36 1.96 -3.16 14.80
C ILE A 36 2.60 -2.47 13.59
N ALA A 37 3.57 -3.15 12.97
CA ALA A 37 4.37 -2.62 11.87
C ALA A 37 4.66 -3.71 10.83
N MET A 38 4.76 -3.30 9.57
CA MET A 38 5.17 -4.17 8.48
C MET A 38 6.63 -4.63 8.65
N LYS A 39 6.89 -5.91 8.41
CA LYS A 39 8.22 -6.52 8.40
C LYS A 39 8.33 -7.56 7.30
N ILE A 40 9.53 -7.71 6.75
CA ILE A 40 9.86 -8.86 5.90
C ILE A 40 10.51 -9.92 6.79
N VAL A 41 9.96 -11.13 6.81
CA VAL A 41 10.39 -12.23 7.67
C VAL A 41 10.63 -13.46 6.79
N GLN A 42 11.75 -14.13 7.01
CA GLN A 42 12.03 -15.42 6.39
C GLN A 42 11.50 -16.54 7.31
N GLN A 43 10.71 -17.46 6.74
CA GLN A 43 10.10 -18.55 7.50
C GLN A 43 10.20 -19.86 6.72
N PRO A 44 10.35 -21.01 7.39
CA PRO A 44 10.26 -22.31 6.72
C PRO A 44 8.85 -22.52 6.17
N LYS A 45 8.77 -23.07 4.97
CA LYS A 45 7.50 -23.31 4.26
C LYS A 45 6.47 -24.04 5.13
N GLY A 46 5.26 -23.49 5.21
CA GLY A 46 4.14 -24.12 5.93
C GLY A 46 4.18 -24.02 7.47
N THR A 47 5.13 -23.28 8.04
CA THR A 47 5.20 -23.06 9.50
C THR A 47 4.27 -21.93 9.93
N PRO A 48 3.23 -22.17 10.77
CA PRO A 48 2.37 -21.09 11.24
C PRO A 48 3.04 -20.33 12.39
N LEU A 49 3.44 -19.08 12.16
CA LEU A 49 3.96 -18.15 13.18
C LEU A 49 2.86 -17.20 13.71
N ALA A 50 1.63 -17.71 13.80
CA ALA A 50 0.40 -16.94 13.99
C ALA A 50 0.39 -16.02 15.23
N ASP A 51 1.16 -16.35 16.27
CA ASP A 51 1.18 -15.61 17.53
C ASP A 51 2.12 -14.39 17.51
N LYS A 52 3.02 -14.28 16.51
CA LYS A 52 4.00 -13.20 16.40
C LYS A 52 3.84 -12.38 15.12
N TYR A 53 3.51 -13.05 14.02
CA TYR A 53 3.43 -12.44 12.71
C TYR A 53 2.14 -12.85 12.00
N LEU A 54 1.43 -11.87 11.46
CA LEU A 54 0.35 -12.10 10.50
C LEU A 54 0.90 -11.93 9.09
N ALA A 55 1.02 -13.03 8.33
CA ALA A 55 1.44 -12.97 6.93
C ALA A 55 0.38 -12.25 6.08
N VAL A 56 0.84 -11.27 5.28
CA VAL A 56 -0.02 -10.45 4.41
C VAL A 56 0.23 -10.78 2.93
N HIS A 57 1.49 -11.03 2.56
CA HIS A 57 1.91 -11.33 1.18
C HIS A 57 3.17 -12.18 1.19
N GLU A 58 3.18 -13.25 0.40
CA GLU A 58 4.38 -14.04 0.11
C GLU A 58 5.20 -13.32 -0.96
N LEU A 59 6.49 -13.11 -0.72
CA LEU A 59 7.37 -12.38 -1.63
C LEU A 59 8.16 -13.34 -2.51
N SER A 60 8.13 -13.11 -3.82
CA SER A 60 9.00 -13.83 -4.75
C SER A 60 10.47 -13.40 -4.62
N ASN A 61 11.38 -14.20 -5.18
CA ASN A 61 12.80 -13.87 -5.22
C ASN A 61 13.11 -12.62 -6.08
N GLU A 62 12.28 -12.34 -7.07
CA GLU A 62 12.38 -11.12 -7.88
C GLU A 62 11.90 -9.91 -7.09
N GLU A 63 10.79 -10.04 -6.36
CA GLU A 63 10.27 -8.97 -5.50
C GLU A 63 11.29 -8.62 -4.43
N ILE A 64 11.82 -9.60 -3.68
CA ILE A 64 12.76 -9.36 -2.57
C ILE A 64 14.04 -8.64 -3.02
N VAL A 65 14.51 -8.88 -4.26
CA VAL A 65 15.67 -8.20 -4.83
C VAL A 65 15.42 -6.70 -5.02
N LEU A 66 14.17 -6.25 -5.15
CA LEU A 66 13.85 -4.83 -5.27
C LEU A 66 13.83 -4.10 -3.92
N PHE A 67 13.70 -4.82 -2.79
CA PHE A 67 13.66 -4.23 -1.45
C PHE A 67 15.06 -3.95 -0.90
N GLY A 68 15.20 -2.84 -0.18
CA GLY A 68 16.41 -2.52 0.60
C GLY A 68 17.60 -2.01 -0.21
N ASN A 69 17.54 -2.05 -1.55
CA ASN A 69 18.56 -1.44 -2.39
C ASN A 69 18.39 0.08 -2.40
N ALA A 70 19.19 0.75 -1.57
CA ALA A 70 19.18 2.21 -1.50
C ALA A 70 19.67 2.81 -2.82
N LEU A 71 18.94 3.80 -3.32
CA LEU A 71 19.35 4.61 -4.45
C LEU A 71 20.50 5.52 -4.05
N LYS A 72 21.44 5.73 -4.98
CA LYS A 72 22.45 6.76 -4.83
C LYS A 72 21.79 8.11 -5.07
N GLU A 73 22.33 9.17 -4.46
CA GLU A 73 21.84 10.54 -4.67
C GLU A 73 21.83 10.95 -6.15
N THR A 74 22.78 10.44 -6.95
CA THR A 74 22.85 10.67 -8.41
C THR A 74 21.73 10.02 -9.19
N ASP A 75 21.11 8.98 -8.64
CA ASP A 75 20.04 8.21 -9.28
C ASP A 75 18.65 8.71 -8.89
N VAL A 76 18.59 9.70 -7.99
CA VAL A 76 17.36 10.34 -7.51
C VAL A 76 17.20 11.65 -8.28
N ASP A 77 16.22 11.68 -9.17
CA ASP A 77 15.78 12.93 -9.79
C ASP A 77 15.13 13.81 -8.69
N PRO A 78 15.65 15.01 -8.38
CA PRO A 78 15.06 15.88 -7.36
C PRO A 78 13.59 16.25 -7.63
N ASP A 79 13.20 16.23 -8.89
CA ASP A 79 11.88 16.59 -9.40
C ASP A 79 11.03 15.37 -9.79
N GLY A 80 11.63 14.17 -9.84
CA GLY A 80 10.92 12.91 -10.09
C GLY A 80 10.14 12.40 -8.86
N ASP A 81 9.26 11.44 -9.10
CA ASP A 81 8.39 10.81 -8.09
C ASP A 81 8.45 9.27 -8.12
N ASP A 82 9.44 8.69 -8.82
CA ASP A 82 9.62 7.26 -9.03
C ASP A 82 10.43 6.56 -7.92
N PHE A 83 10.53 7.21 -6.76
CA PHE A 83 11.25 6.73 -5.58
C PHE A 83 10.47 6.99 -4.30
N ILE A 84 10.79 6.18 -3.29
CA ILE A 84 10.21 6.22 -1.95
C ILE A 84 11.31 6.56 -0.96
N HIS A 85 11.07 7.58 -0.14
CA HIS A 85 11.95 7.93 0.97
C HIS A 85 11.55 7.19 2.24
N CYS A 86 12.54 6.69 2.98
CA CYS A 86 12.35 6.12 4.31
C CYS A 86 12.91 7.10 5.35
N ASP A 87 12.03 7.72 6.13
CA ASP A 87 12.42 8.67 7.20
C ASP A 87 13.35 8.06 8.25
N ARG A 88 13.19 6.77 8.54
CA ARG A 88 13.95 6.09 9.61
C ARG A 88 15.38 5.75 9.20
N CYS A 89 15.58 5.36 7.95
CA CYS A 89 16.90 5.05 7.41
C CYS A 89 17.54 6.25 6.71
N ASN A 90 16.74 7.30 6.43
CA ASN A 90 17.11 8.48 5.66
C ASN A 90 17.72 8.13 4.29
N CYS A 91 17.09 7.20 3.57
CA CYS A 91 17.51 6.76 2.23
C CYS A 91 16.31 6.70 1.28
N TYR A 92 16.61 6.76 -0.02
CA TYR A 92 15.64 6.61 -1.10
C TYR A 92 15.70 5.19 -1.69
N TYR A 93 14.57 4.65 -2.11
CA TYR A 93 14.43 3.29 -2.65
C TYR A 93 13.48 3.29 -3.85
N ARG A 94 13.66 2.35 -4.79
CA ARG A 94 12.70 2.15 -5.89
C ARG A 94 11.40 1.49 -5.43
N ALA A 95 11.51 0.44 -4.61
CA ALA A 95 10.37 -0.28 -4.06
C ALA A 95 10.09 0.14 -2.62
N SER A 96 10.92 -0.30 -1.66
CA SER A 96 10.90 0.23 -0.29
C SER A 96 12.13 -0.23 0.51
N CYS A 97 12.27 0.32 1.71
CA CYS A 97 13.28 -0.11 2.68
C CYS A 97 12.98 -1.54 3.16
N LYS A 98 14.00 -2.41 3.26
CA LYS A 98 13.81 -3.79 3.75
C LYS A 98 13.53 -3.86 5.26
N GLU A 99 14.11 -2.93 6.03
CA GLU A 99 13.88 -2.79 7.48
C GLU A 99 12.55 -2.10 7.80
N HIS A 100 12.05 -1.28 6.88
CA HIS A 100 10.81 -0.51 7.01
C HIS A 100 9.97 -0.62 5.74
N PRO A 101 9.48 -1.83 5.42
CA PRO A 101 8.79 -2.10 4.16
C PRO A 101 7.46 -1.37 4.08
N LEU A 102 7.10 -0.96 2.87
CA LEU A 102 5.80 -0.38 2.58
C LEU A 102 4.91 -1.40 1.86
N PHE A 103 3.65 -1.49 2.30
CA PHE A 103 2.63 -2.36 1.71
C PHE A 103 1.50 -1.55 1.11
N TRP A 104 1.32 -1.69 -0.20
CA TRP A 104 0.26 -1.01 -0.95
C TRP A 104 -1.07 -1.73 -0.81
N VAL A 105 -1.99 -1.10 -0.09
CA VAL A 105 -3.35 -1.60 0.10
C VAL A 105 -4.15 -1.31 -1.14
N LYS A 106 -4.62 -2.37 -1.80
CA LYS A 106 -5.50 -2.24 -2.96
C LYS A 106 -6.89 -1.77 -2.52
N ASP A 107 -7.44 -0.82 -3.26
CA ASP A 107 -8.85 -0.46 -3.16
C ASP A 107 -9.73 -1.69 -3.45
N ARG A 108 -10.92 -1.75 -2.82
CA ARG A 108 -11.91 -2.75 -3.19
C ARG A 108 -12.44 -2.46 -4.59
N GLU A 109 -12.56 -3.48 -5.41
CA GLU A 109 -13.29 -3.37 -6.67
C GLU A 109 -14.79 -3.32 -6.38
N PRO A 110 -15.52 -2.29 -6.85
CA PRO A 110 -16.97 -2.26 -6.74
C PRO A 110 -17.55 -3.48 -7.47
N ARG A 111 -18.18 -4.38 -6.72
CA ARG A 111 -18.91 -5.51 -7.31
C ARG A 111 -20.16 -4.95 -7.98
N PHE A 112 -20.17 -4.91 -9.30
CA PHE A 112 -21.39 -4.69 -10.04
C PHE A 112 -22.23 -5.97 -9.92
N GLU A 113 -23.36 -5.90 -9.23
CA GLU A 113 -24.35 -6.98 -9.21
C GLU A 113 -24.97 -7.12 -10.60
N SER A 114 -24.30 -7.85 -11.47
CA SER A 114 -24.92 -8.45 -12.64
C SER A 114 -24.27 -9.81 -12.87
N GLY A 115 -25.02 -10.87 -12.61
CA GLY A 115 -24.61 -12.26 -12.77
C GLY A 115 -24.42 -12.66 -14.24
N ALA A 116 -23.49 -12.03 -14.94
CA ALA A 116 -23.08 -12.45 -16.27
C ALA A 116 -21.56 -12.29 -16.43
N GLN A 117 -20.86 -13.42 -16.41
CA GLN A 117 -19.50 -13.54 -16.91
C GLN A 117 -19.48 -13.13 -18.38
N THR A 118 -19.05 -11.92 -18.74
CA THR A 118 -18.65 -11.64 -20.13
C THR A 118 -17.59 -10.54 -20.23
N LEU A 119 -16.38 -11.02 -20.51
CA LEU A 119 -15.22 -10.44 -21.19
C LEU A 119 -15.37 -9.03 -21.80
N LEU A 120 -14.40 -8.17 -21.43
CA LEU A 120 -13.76 -7.00 -22.08
C LEU A 120 -14.53 -6.11 -23.08
N PHE A 121 -15.43 -6.63 -23.90
CA PHE A 121 -16.26 -5.88 -24.86
C PHE A 121 -17.32 -4.97 -24.20
N ILE A 122 -17.68 -5.24 -22.94
CA ILE A 122 -18.69 -4.47 -22.20
C ILE A 122 -18.20 -3.04 -21.87
N ARG A 123 -16.88 -2.81 -21.75
CA ARG A 123 -16.31 -1.54 -21.25
C ARG A 123 -16.55 -0.34 -22.18
N VAL A 124 -16.62 -0.56 -23.50
CA VAL A 124 -16.92 0.48 -24.51
C VAL A 124 -18.42 0.67 -24.69
N VAL A 125 -19.22 -0.40 -24.60
CA VAL A 125 -20.67 -0.33 -24.78
C VAL A 125 -21.37 0.27 -23.54
N TYR A 126 -20.85 0.04 -22.32
CA TYR A 126 -21.39 0.63 -21.09
C TYR A 126 -21.34 2.16 -21.06
N PHE A 127 -20.35 2.78 -21.70
CA PHE A 127 -20.28 4.25 -21.80
C PHE A 127 -21.45 4.84 -22.61
N LEU A 128 -22.01 4.07 -23.56
CA LEU A 128 -23.05 4.53 -24.47
C LEU A 128 -24.47 4.09 -24.06
N PHE A 129 -24.60 3.14 -23.14
CA PHE A 129 -25.89 2.57 -22.75
C PHE A 129 -26.26 2.87 -21.28
N GLN A 130 -26.10 4.12 -20.84
CA GLN A 130 -26.69 4.56 -19.57
C GLN A 130 -28.21 4.63 -19.71
N SER A 131 -28.86 3.51 -19.40
CA SER A 131 -30.32 3.42 -19.21
C SER A 131 -30.76 4.33 -18.06
N LYS A 132 -31.80 5.12 -18.30
CA LYS A 132 -32.33 6.19 -17.44
C LYS A 132 -32.94 5.75 -16.09
N ASN A 133 -32.54 4.67 -15.42
CA ASN A 133 -33.29 4.20 -14.24
C ASN A 133 -32.55 3.61 -13.01
N SER A 134 -31.25 3.84 -12.83
CA SER A 134 -30.68 3.94 -11.49
C SER A 134 -29.31 4.61 -11.58
N LYS A 135 -29.12 5.74 -10.87
CA LYS A 135 -27.77 6.28 -10.68
C LYS A 135 -26.98 5.20 -9.95
N PRO A 136 -25.75 4.86 -10.37
CA PRO A 136 -24.93 3.98 -9.58
C PRO A 136 -24.81 4.59 -8.18
N GLU A 137 -24.99 3.76 -7.16
CA GLU A 137 -24.65 4.10 -5.78
C GLU A 137 -23.22 4.67 -5.73
N ASP A 138 -22.95 5.49 -4.72
CA ASP A 138 -21.67 6.16 -4.47
C ASP A 138 -20.45 5.22 -4.63
N ARG A 139 -19.88 5.17 -5.85
CA ARG A 139 -18.78 4.26 -6.22
C ARG A 139 -17.61 4.44 -5.26
N ALA A 140 -17.27 5.69 -4.97
CA ALA A 140 -16.18 6.01 -4.06
C ALA A 140 -16.31 5.28 -2.72
N ARG A 141 -17.50 5.20 -2.10
CA ARG A 141 -17.69 4.44 -0.85
C ARG A 141 -17.43 2.95 -0.99
N MET A 142 -17.78 2.35 -2.12
CA MET A 142 -17.58 0.92 -2.38
C MET A 142 -16.10 0.53 -2.53
N THR A 143 -15.24 1.50 -2.86
CA THR A 143 -13.80 1.26 -3.02
C THR A 143 -13.01 1.21 -1.71
N ALA A 144 -13.62 1.58 -0.58
CA ALA A 144 -12.94 1.60 0.72
C ALA A 144 -12.41 0.20 1.08
N PRO A 145 -11.20 0.01 1.62
CA PRO A 145 -10.75 -1.29 2.14
C PRO A 145 -11.67 -1.87 3.22
N ALA A 146 -11.61 -3.17 3.48
CA ALA A 146 -12.55 -3.85 4.39
C ALA A 146 -12.54 -3.33 5.83
N PHE A 147 -11.38 -2.84 6.29
CA PHE A 147 -11.18 -2.27 7.62
C PHE A 147 -11.42 -0.75 7.67
N ILE A 148 -11.92 -0.15 6.59
CA ILE A 148 -12.31 1.27 6.53
C ILE A 148 -13.82 1.37 6.35
N SER A 149 -14.47 2.18 7.17
CA SER A 149 -15.88 2.52 7.03
C SER A 149 -16.06 4.00 6.69
N ILE A 150 -17.05 4.29 5.84
CA ILE A 150 -17.46 5.67 5.53
C ILE A 150 -18.74 5.98 6.31
N LYS A 151 -18.66 6.89 7.27
CA LYS A 151 -19.73 7.25 8.22
C LYS A 151 -19.84 8.77 8.35
N THR A 152 -20.88 9.28 9.02
CA THR A 152 -21.02 10.71 9.31
C THR A 152 -19.89 11.17 10.23
N SER A 153 -19.22 12.26 9.87
CA SER A 153 -18.12 12.84 10.64
C SER A 153 -18.65 13.57 11.87
N SER A 154 -17.95 13.42 13.00
CA SER A 154 -18.21 14.23 14.20
C SER A 154 -17.67 15.66 14.09
N ILE A 155 -16.92 15.95 13.03
CA ILE A 155 -16.36 17.27 12.75
C ILE A 155 -17.50 18.17 12.23
N PRO A 156 -17.77 19.33 12.87
CA PRO A 156 -18.82 20.24 12.44
C PRO A 156 -18.69 20.62 10.96
N ASN A 157 -19.79 20.46 10.21
CA ASN A 157 -19.94 20.75 8.78
C ASN A 157 -19.01 19.95 7.84
N ALA A 158 -18.40 18.86 8.29
CA ALA A 158 -17.52 18.05 7.43
C ALA A 158 -18.25 16.98 6.59
N GLY A 159 -19.54 16.74 6.85
CA GLY A 159 -20.29 15.69 6.15
C GLY A 159 -19.82 14.28 6.54
N LEU A 160 -19.34 13.50 5.58
CA LEU A 160 -18.86 12.13 5.80
C LEU A 160 -17.37 12.09 6.17
N GLY A 161 -16.92 10.98 6.74
CA GLY A 161 -15.54 10.70 7.09
C GLY A 161 -15.18 9.23 6.88
N ALA A 162 -13.92 8.96 6.59
CA ALA A 162 -13.33 7.62 6.62
C ALA A 162 -12.84 7.28 8.03
N PHE A 163 -13.21 6.11 8.54
CA PHE A 163 -12.88 5.63 9.88
C PHE A 163 -12.24 4.24 9.79
N ALA A 164 -11.14 4.05 10.52
CA ALA A 164 -10.54 2.74 10.68
C ALA A 164 -11.33 1.92 11.71
N GLU A 165 -11.74 0.72 11.33
CA GLU A 165 -12.41 -0.26 12.21
C GLU A 165 -11.41 -1.22 12.87
N ALA A 166 -10.14 -1.16 12.46
CA ALA A 166 -9.02 -1.90 13.02
C ALA A 166 -7.78 -0.99 13.09
N CYS A 167 -6.78 -1.40 13.87
CA CYS A 167 -5.49 -0.73 13.86
C CYS A 167 -4.88 -0.79 12.44
N ILE A 168 -4.31 0.32 11.98
CA ILE A 168 -3.59 0.40 10.71
C ILE A 168 -2.08 0.30 11.01
N PRO A 169 -1.44 -0.84 10.71
CA PRO A 169 0.00 -1.01 10.84
C PRO A 169 0.84 0.09 10.20
N VAL A 170 1.95 0.42 10.84
CA VAL A 170 2.98 1.27 10.25
C VAL A 170 3.54 0.58 9.00
N GLY A 171 3.60 1.32 7.89
CA GLY A 171 4.05 0.81 6.60
C GLY A 171 2.91 0.52 5.61
N MET A 172 1.64 0.66 5.99
CA MET A 172 0.54 0.59 5.03
C MET A 172 0.44 1.88 4.21
N VAL A 173 0.35 1.72 2.89
CA VAL A 173 0.21 2.81 1.91
C VAL A 173 -1.12 2.66 1.19
N PHE A 174 -1.84 3.76 1.02
CA PHE A 174 -3.14 3.80 0.36
C PHE A 174 -3.08 4.69 -0.88
N GLY A 175 -3.78 4.27 -1.93
CA GLY A 175 -3.93 5.04 -3.15
C GLY A 175 -3.64 4.24 -4.41
N PRO A 176 -3.47 4.93 -5.56
CA PRO A 176 -3.47 6.40 -5.69
C PRO A 176 -4.84 7.03 -5.38
N TYR A 177 -4.85 8.34 -5.07
CA TYR A 177 -6.09 9.11 -5.01
C TYR A 177 -6.71 9.18 -6.40
N GLN A 178 -8.02 8.91 -6.53
CA GLN A 178 -8.70 8.85 -7.82
C GLN A 178 -9.65 10.04 -8.01
N GLY A 179 -9.75 10.49 -9.26
CA GLY A 179 -10.61 11.61 -9.65
C GLY A 179 -10.47 11.92 -11.14
N ILE A 180 -10.99 13.06 -11.55
CA ILE A 180 -10.89 13.60 -12.91
C ILE A 180 -9.63 14.48 -12.99
N LEU A 181 -8.80 14.26 -14.00
CA LEU A 181 -7.66 15.13 -14.27
C LEU A 181 -8.17 16.47 -14.83
N ILE A 182 -7.76 17.57 -14.21
CA ILE A 182 -8.09 18.94 -14.63
C ILE A 182 -6.83 19.81 -14.62
N ASP A 183 -6.80 20.84 -15.45
CA ASP A 183 -5.68 21.77 -15.58
C ASP A 183 -6.03 23.20 -15.11
N ASP A 184 -7.33 23.47 -14.88
CA ASP A 184 -7.82 24.77 -14.44
C ASP A 184 -7.76 24.90 -12.92
N ALA A 185 -6.84 25.74 -12.43
CA ALA A 185 -6.69 26.03 -11.01
C ALA A 185 -7.96 26.61 -10.36
N SER A 186 -8.77 27.37 -11.12
CA SER A 186 -10.01 27.95 -10.60
C SER A 186 -11.10 26.90 -10.37
N GLU A 187 -11.10 25.81 -11.14
CA GLU A 187 -11.95 24.64 -10.90
C GLU A 187 -11.44 23.83 -9.71
N ALA A 188 -10.13 23.72 -9.54
CA ALA A 188 -9.51 22.94 -8.47
C ALA A 188 -9.86 23.45 -7.05
N GLU A 189 -10.10 24.75 -6.89
CA GLU A 189 -10.37 25.36 -5.59
C GLU A 189 -11.82 25.24 -5.10
N LYS A 190 -12.77 24.87 -5.98
CA LYS A 190 -14.22 25.01 -5.71
C LYS A 190 -14.75 24.09 -4.62
N ASP A 191 -14.43 22.80 -4.73
CA ASP A 191 -15.13 21.75 -3.98
C ASP A 191 -14.27 21.12 -2.89
N GLY A 192 -12.99 21.46 -2.83
CA GLY A 192 -12.09 21.01 -1.77
C GLY A 192 -11.76 19.50 -1.82
N TYR A 193 -11.96 18.83 -2.95
CA TYR A 193 -11.56 17.43 -3.18
C TYR A 193 -10.41 17.29 -4.20
N CYS A 194 -9.75 18.41 -4.53
CA CYS A 194 -8.67 18.44 -5.51
C CYS A 194 -7.30 18.31 -4.84
N TRP A 195 -6.42 17.57 -5.51
CA TRP A 195 -5.00 17.48 -5.19
C TRP A 195 -4.18 17.92 -6.39
N GLU A 196 -3.22 18.82 -6.18
CA GLU A 196 -2.24 19.21 -7.18
C GLU A 196 -1.18 18.10 -7.35
N LEU A 197 -0.88 17.77 -8.60
CA LEU A 197 0.17 16.85 -9.00
C LEU A 197 1.43 17.62 -9.30
N ARG A 198 2.58 17.08 -8.88
CA ARG A 198 3.87 17.61 -9.31
C ARG A 198 4.09 17.22 -10.77
N SER A 199 4.42 18.21 -11.60
CA SER A 199 4.70 18.02 -13.01
C SER A 199 5.65 19.08 -13.52
N HIS A 200 6.45 18.72 -14.53
CA HIS A 200 7.34 19.65 -15.24
C HIS A 200 6.60 20.50 -16.28
N THR A 201 5.38 20.11 -16.66
CA THR A 201 4.61 20.77 -17.75
C THR A 201 3.65 21.85 -17.25
N GLY A 202 3.62 22.10 -15.94
CA GLY A 202 2.69 23.03 -15.29
C GLY A 202 1.80 22.34 -14.26
N PRO A 203 0.90 23.09 -13.60
CA PRO A 203 0.03 22.55 -12.57
C PRO A 203 -1.04 21.65 -13.20
N HIS A 204 -1.17 20.44 -12.67
CA HIS A 204 -2.25 19.50 -12.98
C HIS A 204 -2.92 19.09 -11.67
N PHE A 205 -4.22 18.81 -11.69
CA PHE A 205 -4.96 18.46 -10.48
C PHE A 205 -5.82 17.22 -10.70
N ILE A 206 -6.00 16.43 -9.64
CA ILE A 206 -6.98 15.33 -9.59
C ILE A 206 -8.17 15.79 -8.75
N ASP A 207 -9.32 16.00 -9.39
CA ASP A 207 -10.58 16.34 -8.76
C ASP A 207 -11.38 15.09 -8.35
N GLY A 208 -11.47 14.86 -7.04
CA GLY A 208 -12.24 13.77 -6.45
C GLY A 208 -13.71 14.11 -6.14
N SER A 209 -14.24 15.24 -6.59
CA SER A 209 -15.59 15.72 -6.24
C SER A 209 -16.69 14.79 -6.73
N ASN A 210 -16.55 14.23 -7.93
CA ASN A 210 -17.52 13.28 -8.47
C ASN A 210 -17.32 11.87 -7.88
N THR A 211 -18.29 11.41 -7.08
CA THR A 211 -18.26 10.09 -6.41
C THR A 211 -18.19 8.90 -7.36
N GLN A 212 -18.52 9.09 -8.65
CA GLN A 212 -18.47 8.05 -9.67
C GLN A 212 -17.08 7.88 -10.30
N TYR A 213 -16.23 8.90 -10.22
CA TYR A 213 -14.87 8.89 -10.79
C TYR A 213 -13.76 8.93 -9.72
N SER A 214 -14.15 9.04 -8.45
CA SER A 214 -13.23 9.07 -7.30
C SER A 214 -13.29 7.80 -6.46
N ASN A 215 -12.30 7.63 -5.59
CA ASN A 215 -12.24 6.53 -4.63
C ASN A 215 -12.54 7.02 -3.20
N TRP A 216 -12.55 6.07 -2.25
CA TRP A 216 -12.91 6.28 -0.86
C TRP A 216 -12.05 7.33 -0.16
N MET A 217 -10.84 7.58 -0.64
CA MET A 217 -9.91 8.55 -0.07
C MET A 217 -10.47 9.98 -0.09
N ARG A 218 -11.45 10.29 -0.96
CA ARG A 218 -12.18 11.57 -0.95
C ARG A 218 -12.85 11.86 0.40
N TYR A 219 -13.16 10.83 1.19
CA TYR A 219 -13.82 10.95 2.50
C TYR A 219 -12.83 11.14 3.65
N ILE A 220 -11.52 11.21 3.40
CA ILE A 220 -10.53 11.47 4.43
C ILE A 220 -10.61 12.96 4.82
N ASN A 221 -11.04 13.22 6.05
CA ASN A 221 -11.15 14.58 6.57
C ASN A 221 -9.77 15.14 6.97
N SER A 222 -9.58 16.45 6.77
CA SER A 222 -8.37 17.14 7.23
C SER A 222 -8.29 17.20 8.75
N SER A 223 -7.09 16.99 9.30
CA SER A 223 -6.85 17.12 10.75
C SER A 223 -7.03 18.59 11.17
N ARG A 224 -7.79 18.84 12.25
CA ARG A 224 -7.97 20.19 12.82
C ARG A 224 -6.93 20.56 13.90
N ARG A 225 -6.05 19.62 14.28
CA ARG A 225 -5.01 19.77 15.32
C ARG A 225 -3.87 18.78 15.08
N GLU A 226 -2.64 19.19 15.35
CA GLU A 226 -1.39 18.42 15.14
C GLU A 226 -1.33 17.05 15.86
N PHE A 227 -2.22 16.78 16.81
CA PHE A 227 -2.14 15.60 17.70
C PHE A 227 -3.09 14.44 17.39
N ARG A 228 -3.81 14.44 16.25
CA ARG A 228 -4.62 13.27 15.86
C ARG A 228 -3.89 12.44 14.81
N TYR A 229 -3.24 11.37 15.27
CA TYR A 229 -2.64 10.34 14.42
C TYR A 229 -3.72 9.67 13.54
N CYS A 230 -3.77 9.98 12.25
CA CYS A 230 -4.51 9.23 11.22
C CYS A 230 -3.92 9.52 9.83
N LEU A 231 -3.46 8.49 9.12
CA LEU A 231 -3.05 8.41 7.69
C LEU A 231 -2.10 9.52 7.16
N CYS A 232 -0.82 9.17 6.94
CA CYS A 232 0.19 10.05 6.36
C CYS A 232 0.13 10.04 4.81
N SER A 233 0.15 11.21 4.17
CA SER A 233 0.30 11.36 2.72
C SER A 233 1.74 11.74 2.40
N SER A 234 2.63 10.76 2.22
CA SER A 234 4.07 11.02 2.03
C SER A 234 4.52 11.10 0.57
N MET A 235 3.63 11.10 -0.44
CA MET A 235 4.11 11.05 -1.83
C MET A 235 4.38 12.40 -2.51
N LEU A 236 4.21 13.56 -1.86
CA LEU A 236 4.53 14.86 -2.51
C LEU A 236 5.22 15.92 -1.65
N LYS A 237 5.55 15.65 -0.37
CA LYS A 237 6.27 16.61 0.48
C LYS A 237 7.53 15.97 1.06
N LYS A 238 8.70 16.41 0.60
CA LYS A 238 9.92 16.37 1.42
C LYS A 238 9.63 17.29 2.61
N GLU A 239 9.43 16.72 3.80
CA GLU A 239 9.57 17.31 5.16
C GLU A 239 8.81 16.45 6.19
N PRO A 240 9.29 16.36 7.45
CA PRO A 240 8.74 15.46 8.46
C PRO A 240 7.37 15.90 8.99
N VAL A 241 6.43 14.96 8.98
CA VAL A 241 5.24 14.81 9.85
C VAL A 241 4.55 16.09 10.31
N SER A 242 3.53 16.53 9.57
CA SER A 242 2.27 17.10 10.09
C SER A 242 1.20 17.18 8.98
N LEU A 243 -0.02 16.76 9.27
CA LEU A 243 -1.16 16.94 8.35
C LEU A 243 -1.66 18.39 8.45
N SER A 244 -1.10 19.27 7.63
CA SER A 244 -1.66 20.59 7.38
C SER A 244 -2.20 20.68 5.95
N ARG A 245 -3.51 20.91 5.84
CA ARG A 245 -4.10 21.53 4.66
C ARG A 245 -3.86 23.02 4.85
N THR A 246 -2.85 23.59 4.20
CA THR A 246 -2.76 25.05 4.07
C THR A 246 -4.00 25.48 3.31
N SER A 247 -4.97 25.97 4.06
CA SER A 247 -5.99 26.85 3.51
C SER A 247 -5.25 28.16 3.27
N TYR A 248 -4.89 28.44 2.02
CA TYR A 248 -4.70 29.82 1.62
C TYR A 248 -6.09 30.46 1.69
N VAL A 249 -6.37 31.10 2.82
CA VAL A 249 -7.43 32.10 2.89
C VAL A 249 -6.70 33.45 2.77
N PRO A 250 -7.00 34.27 1.75
CA PRO A 250 -6.58 35.67 1.76
C PRO A 250 -7.21 36.45 2.92
#